data_AF-A0A6G3Z792-F1
#
_entry.id   AF-A0A6G3Z792-F1
#
_cell.length_a   1.000
_cell.length_b   1.000
_cell.length_c   1.000
_cell.angle_alpha   90.00
_cell.angle_beta   90.00
_cell.angle_gamma   90.00
#
_symmetry.space_group_name_H-M   'P 1'
#
loop_
_entity.id
_entity.type
_entity.pdbx_description
1 polymer ?
#
loop_
_entity_poly.entity_id
_entity_poly.type
_entity_poly.pdbx_seq_one_letter_code
_entity_poly.pdbx_strand_id
1 'polypeptide(L)'
;AVKGASPSDLYWQVKGTWPMGGKRQFNIVFTKEDIKSPKFFYYTQGSSPASTVEQFMGDERRVTMDLMVLYTLQRLNGQKWLVRN
;
A
#
# COMPACT_ATOMS: atom_id res chain seq x y z
N ALA A 1 10.25 4.63 6.61
CA ALA A 1 10.28 5.86 5.80
C ALA A 1 9.85 5.51 4.38
N VAL A 2 8.99 6.33 3.76
CA VAL A 2 8.66 6.22 2.33
C VAL A 2 9.90 6.64 1.54
N LYS A 3 10.33 5.84 0.55
CA LYS A 3 11.53 6.16 -0.24
C LYS A 3 11.23 7.40 -1.10
N GLY A 4 11.99 8.49 -0.90
CA GLY A 4 11.80 9.77 -1.61
C GLY A 4 11.01 10.84 -0.82
N ALA A 5 10.56 10.51 0.39
CA ALA A 5 9.93 11.47 1.29
C ALA A 5 10.90 11.87 2.40
N SER A 6 10.86 13.13 2.84
CA SER A 6 11.65 13.56 4.01
C SER A 6 11.23 12.74 5.23
N PRO A 7 12.16 12.21 6.04
CA PRO A 7 11.82 11.52 7.29
C PRO A 7 11.03 12.39 8.29
N SER A 8 11.08 13.73 8.14
CA SER A 8 10.36 14.70 8.96
C SER A 8 8.90 14.88 8.57
N ASP A 9 8.52 14.47 7.36
CA ASP A 9 7.18 14.72 6.85
C ASP A 9 6.25 13.62 7.35
N LEU A 10 5.26 14.02 8.15
CA LEU A 10 4.19 13.13 8.56
C LEU A 10 3.33 12.83 7.34
N TYR A 11 3.09 11.56 7.07
CA TYR A 11 2.14 11.12 6.04
C TYR A 11 1.10 10.21 6.66
N TRP A 12 -0.13 10.37 6.17
CA TRP A 12 -1.27 9.56 6.51
C TRP A 12 -1.06 8.25 5.77
N GLN A 13 -0.93 7.14 6.51
CA GLN A 13 -0.65 5.86 5.90
C GLN A 13 -1.30 4.70 6.64
N VAL A 14 -1.70 3.70 5.87
CA VAL A 14 -2.06 2.38 6.38
C VAL A 14 -0.91 1.44 6.06
N LYS A 15 -0.41 0.74 7.08
CA LYS A 15 0.65 -0.26 6.94
C LYS A 15 0.12 -1.62 7.37
N GLY A 16 0.22 -2.60 6.49
CA GLY A 16 -0.06 -4.00 6.82
C GLY A 16 1.24 -4.82 6.81
N THR A 17 1.47 -5.61 7.85
CA THR A 17 2.63 -6.51 7.96
C THR A 17 2.18 -7.96 8.08
N TRP A 18 2.83 -8.85 7.33
CA TRP A 18 2.47 -10.26 7.36
C TRP A 18 3.12 -10.99 8.55
N PRO A 19 2.36 -11.81 9.33
CA PRO A 19 2.87 -12.44 10.55
C PRO A 19 3.96 -13.48 10.32
N MET A 20 3.94 -14.19 9.19
CA MET A 20 4.95 -15.21 8.86
C MET A 20 6.26 -14.55 8.40
N GLY A 21 7.08 -14.16 9.37
CA GLY A 21 8.47 -13.77 9.21
C GLY A 21 8.74 -12.27 9.04
N GLY A 22 7.73 -11.39 9.06
CA GLY A 22 7.91 -9.93 8.98
C GLY A 22 8.52 -9.43 7.66
N LYS A 23 8.79 -10.33 6.72
CA LYS A 23 9.45 -10.04 5.43
C LYS A 23 8.49 -9.48 4.39
N ARG A 24 7.20 -9.30 4.69
CA ARG A 24 6.22 -8.80 3.73
C ARG A 24 5.41 -7.69 4.37
N GLN A 25 5.44 -6.53 3.74
CA GLN A 25 4.70 -5.35 4.18
C GLN A 25 4.11 -4.65 2.97
N PHE A 26 2.89 -4.16 3.09
CA PHE A 26 2.33 -3.21 2.14
C PHE A 26 1.98 -1.90 2.84
N ASN A 27 1.94 -0.83 2.06
CA ASN A 27 1.60 0.50 2.50
C ASN A 27 0.63 1.14 1.51
N ILE A 28 -0.34 1.85 2.06
CA ILE A 28 -1.19 2.79 1.33
C ILE A 28 -0.92 4.15 1.95
N VAL A 29 -0.42 5.09 1.15
CA VAL A 29 -0.09 6.46 1.58
C VAL A 29 -1.11 7.42 1.01
N PHE A 30 -1.65 8.29 1.83
CA PHE A 30 -2.58 9.35 1.45
C PHE A 30 -1.85 10.68 1.47
N THR A 31 -2.11 11.51 0.47
CA THR A 31 -1.53 12.86 0.40
C THR A 31 -2.20 13.84 1.37
N LYS A 32 -3.38 13.49 1.89
CA LYS A 32 -4.17 14.27 2.85
C LYS A 32 -4.91 13.34 3.82
N GLU A 33 -5.50 13.91 4.87
CA GLU A 33 -6.44 13.22 5.77
C GLU A 33 -7.80 12.94 5.13
N ASP A 34 -7.82 12.36 3.93
CA ASP A 34 -9.06 12.01 3.22
C ASP A 34 -8.82 10.78 2.35
N ILE A 35 -9.64 9.74 2.50
CA ILE A 35 -9.56 8.53 1.68
C ILE A 35 -9.80 8.82 0.19
N LYS A 36 -10.49 9.92 -0.15
CA LYS A 36 -10.71 10.37 -1.53
C LYS A 36 -9.50 11.10 -2.11
N SER A 37 -8.50 11.45 -1.31
CA SER A 37 -7.30 12.09 -1.81
C SER A 37 -6.52 11.16 -2.77
N PRO A 38 -5.60 11.72 -3.56
CA PRO A 38 -4.56 10.94 -4.20
C PRO A 38 -3.88 10.05 -3.16
N LYS A 39 -3.65 8.80 -3.55
CA LYS A 39 -3.10 7.77 -2.70
C LYS A 39 -2.22 6.84 -3.51
N PHE A 40 -1.21 6.31 -2.86
CA PHE A 40 -0.18 5.50 -3.48
C PHE A 40 -0.04 4.18 -2.74
N PHE A 41 0.20 3.13 -3.50
CA PHE A 41 0.46 1.80 -2.99
C PHE A 41 1.91 1.42 -3.25
N TYR A 42 2.55 0.84 -2.26
CA TYR A 42 3.82 0.16 -2.43
C TYR A 42 3.91 -1.03 -1.47
N TYR A 43 4.81 -1.96 -1.77
CA TYR A 43 5.07 -3.10 -0.91
C TYR A 43 6.58 -3.38 -0.83
N THR A 44 6.98 -4.09 0.21
CA THR A 44 8.34 -4.58 0.41
C THR A 44 8.30 -6.09 0.64
N GLN A 45 9.31 -6.77 0.09
CA GLN A 45 9.54 -8.20 0.30
C GLN A 45 11.01 -8.43 0.71
N GLY A 46 11.22 -9.03 1.88
CA GLY A 46 12.53 -9.24 2.49
C GLY A 46 13.14 -7.95 3.02
N SER A 47 14.45 -7.82 2.86
CA SER A 47 15.25 -6.62 3.17
C SER A 47 15.29 -5.62 2.01
N SER A 48 14.66 -5.94 0.87
CA SER A 48 14.69 -5.06 -0.30
C SER A 48 13.85 -3.80 -0.07
N PRO A 49 14.38 -2.61 -0.42
CA PRO A 49 13.60 -1.39 -0.42
C PRO A 49 12.39 -1.53 -1.36
N ALA A 50 11.31 -0.80 -1.08
CA ALA A 50 10.08 -0.84 -1.87
C ALA A 50 10.38 -0.73 -3.36
N SER A 51 9.94 -1.72 -4.13
CA SER A 51 10.37 -1.91 -5.51
C SER A 51 9.79 -0.84 -6.43
N THR A 52 8.55 -0.40 -6.18
CA THR A 52 7.87 0.64 -6.97
C THR A 52 6.75 1.29 -6.12
N VAL A 53 6.55 2.60 -6.29
CA VAL A 53 5.40 3.34 -5.76
C VAL A 53 4.43 3.56 -6.90
N GLU A 54 3.19 3.10 -6.73
CA GLU A 54 2.16 3.13 -7.78
C GLU A 54 0.95 3.92 -7.30
N GLN A 55 0.20 4.54 -8.22
CA GLN A 55 -1.07 5.15 -7.87
C GLN A 55 -2.08 4.08 -7.42
N PHE A 56 -2.89 4.38 -6.40
CA PHE A 56 -3.89 3.47 -5.84
C PHE A 56 -5.31 4.01 -6.06
N MET A 57 -6.14 3.23 -6.76
CA MET A 57 -7.51 3.61 -7.15
C MET A 57 -7.59 4.97 -7.87
N GLY A 58 -6.65 5.24 -8.78
CA GLY A 58 -6.57 6.52 -9.49
C GLY A 58 -7.76 6.80 -10.41
N ASP A 59 -8.26 5.76 -11.07
CA ASP A 59 -9.36 5.85 -12.03
C ASP A 59 -10.75 5.70 -11.37
N GLU A 60 -10.78 5.46 -10.06
CA GLU A 60 -12.02 5.15 -9.38
C GLU A 60 -12.83 6.40 -9.03
N ARG A 61 -14.03 6.48 -9.62
CA ARG A 61 -14.97 7.59 -9.39
C ARG A 61 -15.56 7.58 -7.97
N ARG A 62 -15.60 6.41 -7.32
CA ARG A 62 -16.12 6.22 -5.96
C ARG A 62 -15.06 5.54 -5.10
N VAL A 63 -14.80 6.11 -3.92
CA VAL A 63 -13.92 5.52 -2.91
C VAL A 63 -14.73 5.19 -1.68
N THR A 64 -14.81 3.90 -1.34
CA THR A 64 -15.36 3.38 -0.08
C THR A 64 -14.33 2.48 0.60
N MET A 65 -14.51 2.22 1.89
CA MET A 65 -13.63 1.32 2.64
C MET A 65 -13.62 -0.08 2.00
N ASP A 66 -14.78 -0.63 1.64
CA ASP A 66 -14.89 -1.97 1.05
C ASP A 66 -14.13 -2.07 -0.28
N LEU A 67 -14.21 -1.04 -1.13
CA LEU A 67 -13.44 -0.99 -2.36
C LEU A 67 -11.94 -0.94 -2.06
N MET A 68 -11.51 -0.14 -1.09
CA MET A 68 -10.09 -0.10 -0.71
C MET A 68 -9.58 -1.46 -0.24
N VAL A 69 -10.37 -2.19 0.55
CA VAL A 69 -10.04 -3.57 0.95
C VAL A 69 -9.95 -4.48 -0.28
N LEU A 70 -10.95 -4.44 -1.17
CA LEU A 70 -10.98 -5.23 -2.40
C LEU A 70 -9.73 -5.00 -3.27
N TYR A 71 -9.42 -3.75 -3.61
CA TYR A 71 -8.26 -3.40 -4.45
C TYR A 71 -6.92 -3.73 -3.76
N THR A 72 -6.87 -3.64 -2.42
CA THR A 72 -5.70 -4.08 -1.66
C THR A 72 -5.50 -5.58 -1.81
N LEU A 73 -6.55 -6.38 -1.61
CA LEU A 73 -6.49 -7.84 -1.76
C LEU A 73 -6.11 -8.25 -3.19
N GLN A 74 -6.66 -7.59 -4.21
CA GLN A 74 -6.30 -7.83 -5.61
C GLN A 74 -4.80 -7.62 -5.86
N ARG A 75 -4.23 -6.51 -5.36
CA ARG A 75 -2.79 -6.23 -5.51
C ARG A 75 -1.93 -7.26 -4.78
N LEU A 76 -2.29 -7.61 -3.56
CA LEU A 76 -1.57 -8.65 -2.79
C LEU A 76 -1.66 -10.02 -3.46
N ASN A 77 -2.80 -10.35 -4.08
CA ASN A 77 -2.95 -11.56 -4.85
C ASN A 77 -2.10 -11.55 -6.12
N GLY A 78 -2.02 -10.41 -6.82
CA GLY A 78 -1.12 -10.22 -7.96
C GLY A 78 0.35 -10.43 -7.62
N GLN A 79 0.76 -10.11 -6.38
CA GLN A 79 2.09 -10.41 -5.85
C GLN A 79 2.27 -11.86 -5.36
N LYS A 80 1.24 -12.71 -5.50
CA LYS A 80 1.22 -14.10 -5.01
C LYS A 80 1.42 -14.21 -3.49
N TRP A 81 0.85 -13.27 -2.73
CA TRP A 81 0.97 -13.28 -1.26
C TRP A 81 -0.12 -14.08 -0.56
N LEU A 82 -1.32 -14.15 -1.15
CA LEU A 82 -2.51 -14.71 -0.50
C LEU A 82 -2.74 -16.19 -0.81
N VAL A 83 -2.24 -16.68 -1.94
CA VAL A 83 -2.42 -18.07 -2.38
C VAL A 83 -1.04 -18.71 -2.55
N ARG A 84 -0.88 -19.92 -2.02
CA ARG A 84 0.28 -20.77 -2.31
C ARG A 84 0.06 -21.36 -3.71
N ASN A 85 0.93 -21.04 -4.66
CA ASN A 85 0.99 -21.79 -5.92
C ASN A 85 1.61 -23.16 -5.66
#